data_AF-A0A2S9F3F4-F1
#
_entry.id   AF-A0A2S9F3F4-F1
#
_cell.length_a   1.000
_cell.length_b   1.000
_cell.length_c   1.000
_cell.angle_alpha   90.00
_cell.angle_beta   90.00
_cell.angle_gamma   90.00
#
_symmetry.space_group_name_H-M   'P 1'
#
loop_
_entity.id
_entity.type
_entity.pdbx_description
1 polymer ?
#
loop_
_entity_poly.entity_id
_entity_poly.type
_entity_poly.pdbx_seq_one_letter_code
_entity_poly.pdbx_strand_id
1 'polypeptide(L)'
;MDDPEAAMMRVLYDEHAAALWRYALRLTGDRARAEDVVQETLLRAWRHPHVTADVDRSARAWLFTVARNMIIDERRSARFRHETDVPEPERVSDRASPDQVDTALDRILLTTA
;
A
#
# COMPACT_ATOMS: atom_id res chain seq x y z
N MET A 1 -19.99 17.88 -15.23
CA MET A 1 -18.76 17.58 -16.00
C MET A 1 -18.08 16.52 -15.18
N ASP A 2 -18.16 15.26 -15.62
CA ASP A 2 -17.54 14.15 -14.88
C ASP A 2 -16.02 14.27 -15.03
N ASP A 3 -15.34 14.39 -13.89
CA ASP A 3 -13.89 14.49 -13.83
C ASP A 3 -13.28 13.10 -14.11
N PRO A 4 -12.55 12.93 -15.22
CA PRO A 4 -11.99 11.63 -15.59
C PRO A 4 -10.99 11.10 -14.56
N GLU A 5 -10.30 11.97 -13.82
CA GLU A 5 -9.38 11.57 -12.75
C GLU A 5 -10.14 11.02 -11.55
N ALA A 6 -11.26 11.66 -11.18
CA ALA A 6 -12.14 11.19 -10.11
C ALA A 6 -12.77 9.83 -10.47
N ALA A 7 -13.15 9.62 -11.74
CA ALA A 7 -13.68 8.35 -12.21
C ALA A 7 -12.63 7.22 -12.13
N MET A 8 -11.40 7.49 -12.56
CA MET A 8 -10.28 6.53 -12.45
C MET A 8 -10.01 6.15 -10.98
N MET A 9 -9.97 7.16 -10.10
CA MET A 9 -9.75 6.94 -8.67
C MET A 9 -10.86 6.07 -8.04
N ARG A 10 -12.10 6.25 -8.49
CA ARG A 10 -13.24 5.44 -8.03
C ARG A 10 -13.09 3.98 -8.43
N VAL A 11 -12.67 3.70 -9.67
CA VAL A 11 -12.38 2.34 -10.13
C VAL A 11 -11.28 1.70 -9.27
N LEU A 12 -10.16 2.41 -9.08
CA LEU A 12 -9.05 1.92 -8.26
C LEU A 12 -9.49 1.60 -6.82
N TYR A 13 -10.33 2.46 -6.24
CA TYR A 13 -10.89 2.25 -4.91
C TYR A 13 -11.80 1.02 -4.87
N ASP A 14 -12.80 0.95 -5.77
CA ASP A 14 -13.80 -0.10 -5.81
C ASP A 14 -13.15 -1.49 -6.03
N GLU A 15 -12.08 -1.57 -6.83
CA GLU A 15 -11.39 -2.82 -7.14
C GLU A 15 -10.38 -3.27 -6.07
N HIS A 16 -9.70 -2.34 -5.39
CA HIS A 16 -8.54 -2.71 -4.57
C HIS A 16 -8.66 -2.39 -3.09
N ALA A 17 -9.44 -1.37 -2.69
CA ALA A 17 -9.43 -0.87 -1.32
C ALA A 17 -9.76 -1.96 -0.28
N ALA A 18 -10.75 -2.81 -0.56
CA ALA A 18 -11.15 -3.87 0.36
C ALA A 18 -10.06 -4.95 0.55
N ALA A 19 -9.37 -5.33 -0.53
CA ALA A 19 -8.29 -6.32 -0.46
C ALA A 19 -7.05 -5.73 0.25
N LEU A 20 -6.75 -4.47 -0.03
CA LEU A 20 -5.66 -3.72 0.59
C LEU A 20 -5.89 -3.54 2.09
N TRP A 21 -7.13 -3.21 2.48
CA TRP A 21 -7.52 -3.07 3.88
C TRP A 21 -7.37 -4.39 4.65
N ARG A 22 -7.86 -5.52 4.10
CA ARG A 22 -7.69 -6.84 4.75
C ARG A 22 -6.22 -7.22 4.92
N TYR A 23 -5.40 -6.92 3.92
CA TYR A 23 -3.97 -7.15 3.97
C TYR A 23 -3.28 -6.28 5.04
N ALA A 24 -3.55 -4.97 5.03
CA ALA A 24 -3.01 -4.04 6.00
C ALA A 24 -3.47 -4.38 7.43
N LEU A 25 -4.74 -4.78 7.62
CA LEU A 25 -5.28 -5.20 8.90
C LEU A 25 -4.56 -6.45 9.43
N ARG A 26 -4.34 -7.46 8.58
CA ARG A 26 -3.63 -8.69 8.97
C ARG A 26 -2.18 -8.41 9.37
N LEU A 27 -1.55 -7.42 8.74
CA LEU A 27 -0.19 -7.04 9.09
C LEU A 27 -0.14 -6.16 10.34
N THR A 28 -0.99 -5.16 10.47
CA THR A 28 -0.94 -4.15 11.55
C THR A 28 -1.62 -4.62 12.83
N GLY A 29 -2.70 -5.40 12.73
CA GLY A 29 -3.57 -5.74 13.85
C GLY A 29 -4.45 -4.59 14.34
N ASP A 30 -4.39 -3.43 13.67
CA ASP A 30 -5.09 -2.20 14.05
C ASP A 30 -5.95 -1.71 12.89
N ARG A 31 -7.24 -1.53 13.16
CA ARG A 31 -8.21 -1.12 12.15
C ARG A 31 -7.98 0.31 11.65
N ALA A 32 -7.79 1.26 12.56
CA ALA A 32 -7.58 2.66 12.18
C ALA A 32 -6.29 2.77 11.35
N ARG A 33 -5.25 2.04 11.77
CA ARG A 33 -3.99 2.03 11.04
C ARG A 33 -4.12 1.41 9.65
N ALA A 34 -4.89 0.33 9.52
CA ALA A 34 -5.16 -0.28 8.23
C ALA A 34 -5.88 0.69 7.28
N GLU A 35 -6.86 1.46 7.78
CA GLU A 35 -7.57 2.49 7.01
C GLU A 35 -6.62 3.61 6.54
N ASP A 36 -5.70 4.07 7.39
CA ASP A 36 -4.69 5.07 7.01
C ASP A 36 -3.75 4.56 5.92
N VAL A 37 -3.28 3.32 6.03
CA VAL A 37 -2.40 2.71 5.02
C VAL A 37 -3.10 2.66 3.67
N VAL A 38 -4.39 2.28 3.63
CA VAL A 38 -5.16 2.24 2.39
C VAL A 38 -5.30 3.63 1.78
N GLN A 39 -5.69 4.62 2.57
CA GLN A 39 -5.88 5.99 2.09
C GLN A 39 -4.58 6.56 1.51
N GLU A 40 -3.48 6.47 2.25
CA GLU A 40 -2.18 6.98 1.78
C GLU A 40 -1.65 6.20 0.56
N THR A 41 -1.89 4.89 0.48
CA THR A 41 -1.50 4.10 -0.70
C THR A 41 -2.26 4.56 -1.95
N LEU A 42 -3.58 4.76 -1.84
CA LEU A 42 -4.40 5.25 -2.94
C LEU A 42 -4.05 6.71 -3.30
N LEU A 43 -3.75 7.57 -2.33
CA LEU A 43 -3.27 8.93 -2.55
C LEU A 43 -1.94 8.95 -3.31
N ARG A 44 -1.01 8.03 -3.01
CA ARG A 44 0.23 7.88 -3.77
C ARG A 44 -0.04 7.41 -5.19
N ALA A 45 -0.96 6.47 -5.39
CA ALA A 45 -1.34 6.03 -6.73
C ALA A 45 -1.87 7.20 -7.58
N TRP A 46 -2.74 8.03 -7.00
CA TRP A 46 -3.28 9.23 -7.66
C TRP A 46 -2.18 10.22 -8.09
N ARG A 47 -1.13 10.38 -7.27
CA ARG A 47 0.03 11.23 -7.60
C ARG A 47 0.99 10.61 -8.63
N HIS A 48 0.83 9.33 -8.96
CA HIS A 48 1.68 8.60 -9.90
C HIS A 48 0.84 8.01 -11.04
N PRO A 49 0.37 8.85 -11.98
CA PRO A 49 -0.58 8.43 -13.02
C PRO A 49 -0.08 7.30 -13.95
N HIS A 50 1.23 7.09 -14.05
CA HIS A 50 1.81 5.95 -14.78
C HIS A 50 1.49 4.59 -14.16
N VAL A 51 1.21 4.54 -12.84
CA VAL A 51 0.80 3.33 -12.12
C VAL A 51 -0.68 3.04 -12.38
N THR A 52 -1.50 4.08 -12.44
CA THR A 52 -2.94 3.96 -12.71
C THR A 52 -3.28 3.84 -14.19
N ALA A 53 -2.30 4.06 -15.08
CA ALA A 53 -2.49 3.89 -16.52
C ALA A 53 -2.66 2.42 -16.93
N ASP A 54 -2.22 1.49 -16.08
CA ASP A 54 -2.29 0.06 -16.29
C ASP A 54 -3.01 -0.59 -15.10
N VAL A 55 -4.34 -0.45 -15.09
CA VAL A 55 -5.26 -0.84 -13.99
C VAL A 55 -5.25 -2.36 -13.72
N ASP A 56 -4.51 -3.14 -14.52
CA ASP A 56 -4.36 -4.57 -14.41
C ASP A 56 -3.44 -4.99 -13.23
N ARG A 57 -2.92 -6.22 -13.29
CA ARG A 57 -2.03 -6.86 -12.30
C ARG A 57 -0.88 -5.94 -11.83
N SER A 58 -0.39 -5.04 -12.69
CA SER A 58 0.68 -4.08 -12.38
C SER A 58 0.28 -3.08 -11.29
N ALA A 59 -0.89 -2.43 -11.40
CA ALA A 59 -1.40 -1.51 -10.39
C ALA A 59 -1.61 -2.21 -9.04
N ARG A 60 -2.20 -3.41 -9.06
CA ARG A 60 -2.40 -4.21 -7.85
C ARG A 60 -1.08 -4.53 -7.15
N ALA A 61 -0.10 -5.09 -7.85
CA ALA A 61 1.21 -5.42 -7.28
C ALA A 61 1.89 -4.19 -6.67
N TRP A 62 1.82 -3.06 -7.37
CA TRP A 62 2.38 -1.80 -6.89
C TRP A 62 1.71 -1.32 -5.59
N LEU A 63 0.37 -1.31 -5.54
CA LEU A 63 -0.37 -0.86 -4.35
C LEU A 63 0.01 -1.69 -3.11
N PHE A 64 0.07 -3.01 -3.25
CA PHE A 64 0.45 -3.85 -2.11
C PHE A 64 1.92 -3.69 -1.71
N THR A 65 2.82 -3.41 -2.66
CA THR A 65 4.22 -3.07 -2.37
C THR A 65 4.30 -1.81 -1.52
N VAL A 66 3.62 -0.75 -1.94
CA VAL A 66 3.57 0.54 -1.21
C VAL A 66 3.02 0.36 0.20
N ALA A 67 1.88 -0.33 0.34
CA ALA A 67 1.28 -0.59 1.64
C ALA A 67 2.22 -1.38 2.57
N ARG A 68 2.90 -2.41 2.04
CA ARG A 68 3.86 -3.21 2.80
C ARG A 68 5.05 -2.36 3.27
N ASN A 69 5.62 -1.55 2.39
CA ASN A 69 6.76 -0.70 2.72
C ASN A 69 6.42 0.26 3.86
N MET A 70 5.26 0.94 3.77
CA MET A 70 4.80 1.84 4.83
C MET A 70 4.67 1.14 6.20
N ILE A 71 4.10 -0.06 6.24
CA ILE A 71 3.92 -0.82 7.49
C ILE A 71 5.28 -1.25 8.06
N ILE A 72 6.22 -1.66 7.22
CA ILE A 72 7.56 -2.08 7.66
C ILE A 72 8.36 -0.88 8.16
N ASP A 73 8.32 0.24 7.46
CA ASP A 73 9.05 1.45 7.81
C ASP A 73 8.57 2.01 9.14
N GLU A 74 7.25 2.04 9.37
CA GLU A 74 6.69 2.43 10.65
C GLU A 74 7.16 1.51 11.79
N ARG A 75 7.14 0.19 11.58
CA ARG A 75 7.62 -0.78 12.58
C ARG A 75 9.10 -0.60 12.87
N ARG A 76 9.91 -0.38 11.84
CA ARG A 76 11.34 -0.13 11.98
C ARG A 76 11.58 1.18 12.74
N SER A 77 10.83 2.23 12.40
CA SER A 77 10.92 3.53 13.05
C SER A 77 10.47 3.48 14.51
N ALA A 78 9.39 2.74 14.82
CA ALA A 78 8.95 2.51 16.20
C ALA A 78 9.99 1.74 17.02
N ARG A 79 10.56 0.66 16.45
CA ARG A 79 11.67 -0.08 17.09
C ARG A 79 12.87 0.82 17.33
N PHE A 80 13.28 1.60 16.32
CA PHE A 80 14.40 2.52 16.44
C PHE A 80 14.14 3.57 17.53
N ARG A 81 12.94 4.15 17.63
CA ARG A 81 12.60 5.09 18.73
C ARG A 81 12.62 4.42 20.11
N HIS A 82 12.23 3.16 20.21
CA HIS A 82 12.30 2.41 21.47
C HIS A 82 13.73 2.00 21.84
N GLU A 83 14.60 1.77 20.85
CA GLU A 83 16.02 1.42 21.04
C GLU A 83 16.92 2.66 21.15
N THR A 84 16.47 3.81 20.63
CA THR A 84 17.28 5.01 20.40
C THR A 84 16.54 6.24 20.93
N ASP A 85 16.81 6.60 22.18
CA ASP A 85 16.54 7.93 22.76
C ASP A 85 17.52 8.98 22.17
N VAL A 86 17.89 8.86 20.88
CA VAL A 86 18.84 9.74 20.12
C VAL A 86 18.38 9.84 18.65
N PRO A 87 18.41 11.02 17.97
CA PRO A 87 17.68 11.23 16.72
C PRO A 87 18.43 10.89 15.41
N GLU A 88 17.67 10.23 14.51
CA GLU A 88 17.67 10.10 13.03
C GLU A 88 18.94 9.65 12.23
N PRO A 89 18.74 8.91 11.11
CA PRO A 89 18.57 9.62 9.83
C PRO A 89 17.62 9.01 8.76
N GLU A 90 17.07 9.94 7.98
CA GLU A 90 16.87 10.04 6.51
C GLU A 90 15.97 9.11 5.67
N ARG A 91 15.23 9.78 4.79
CA ARG A 91 14.19 9.31 3.88
C ARG A 91 14.77 8.49 2.73
N VAL A 92 14.31 7.25 2.57
CA VAL A 92 14.66 6.39 1.44
C VAL A 92 13.70 6.67 0.27
N SER A 93 14.28 7.05 -0.87
CA SER A 93 13.59 7.16 -2.17
C SER A 93 13.19 5.77 -2.67
N ASP A 94 11.89 5.55 -2.83
CA ASP A 94 11.33 4.22 -3.15
C ASP A 94 11.26 4.00 -4.67
N ARG A 95 12.27 3.34 -5.22
CA ARG A 95 12.20 2.76 -6.58
C ARG A 95 11.67 1.33 -6.42
N ALA A 96 10.34 1.19 -6.45
CA ALA A 96 9.65 -0.09 -6.28
C ALA A 96 9.90 -1.02 -7.49
N SER A 97 10.36 -2.25 -7.23
CA SER A 97 10.36 -3.35 -8.20
C SER A 97 9.16 -4.29 -7.91
N PRO A 98 8.23 -4.48 -8.86
CA PRO A 98 6.96 -5.21 -8.63
C PRO A 98 7.06 -6.72 -8.41
N ASP A 99 8.20 -7.35 -8.69
CA ASP A 99 8.25 -8.77 -9.07
C ASP A 99 8.10 -9.79 -7.90
N GLN A 100 8.18 -9.36 -6.63
CA GLN A 100 8.22 -10.27 -5.47
C GLN A 100 6.93 -10.34 -4.64
N VAL A 101 6.03 -9.37 -4.77
CA VAL A 101 4.77 -9.31 -4.01
C VAL A 101 3.69 -10.25 -4.56
N ASP A 102 3.72 -10.51 -5.86
CA ASP A 102 2.68 -11.26 -6.58
C ASP A 102 2.53 -12.71 -6.08
N THR A 103 3.64 -13.42 -5.88
CA THR A 103 3.59 -14.85 -5.51
C THR A 103 3.11 -15.10 -4.07
N ALA A 104 3.31 -14.14 -3.16
CA ALA A 104 2.92 -14.29 -1.76
C ALA A 104 1.47 -13.88 -1.48
N LEU A 105 0.96 -12.88 -2.21
CA LEU A 105 -0.40 -12.38 -2.03
C LEU A 105 -1.46 -13.31 -2.62
N ASP A 106 -1.19 -13.90 -3.79
CA ASP A 106 -2.09 -14.88 -4.41
C ASP A 106 -2.28 -16.11 -3.49
N ARG A 107 -1.22 -16.56 -2.80
CA ARG A 107 -1.32 -17.70 -1.85
C ARG A 107 -2.16 -17.39 -0.61
N ILE A 108 -2.11 -16.16 -0.10
CA ILE A 108 -2.81 -15.77 1.14
C ILE A 108 -4.29 -15.47 0.87
N LEU A 109 -4.62 -14.95 -0.32
CA LEU A 109 -5.99 -14.61 -0.70
C LEU A 109 -6.81 -15.82 -1.19
N LEU A 110 -6.16 -16.91 -1.63
CA LEU A 110 -6.84 -18.14 -2.06
C LEU A 110 -7.28 -19.08 -0.92
N THR A 111 -6.94 -18.80 0.35
CA THR A 111 -7.33 -19.66 1.49
C THR A 111 -8.60 -19.18 2.22
N THR A 112 -9.37 -18.27 1.62
CA THR A 112 -10.64 -17.82 2.20
C THR A 112 -11.67 -17.65 1.10
N ALA A 113 -12.15 -18.78 0.59
CA ALA A 113 -13.35 -18.91 -0.23
C ALA A 113 -14.22 -20.02 0.38
#